data_AF-A0A7W9XA54-F1
#
_entry.id   AF-A0A7W9XA54-F1
#
_cell.length_a   1.000
_cell.length_b   1.000
_cell.length_c   1.000
_cell.angle_alpha   90.00
_cell.angle_beta   90.00
_cell.angle_gamma   90.00
#
_symmetry.space_group_name_H-M   'P 1'
#
loop_
_entity.id
_entity.type
_entity.pdbx_description
1 polymer ?
#
loop_
_entity_poly.entity_id
_entity_poly.type
_entity_poly.pdbx_seq_one_letter_code
_entity_poly.pdbx_strand_id
1 'polypeptide(L)'
;MPAQIYHPFEKSNFSNSTCFLSGQKLQSEEEKIQIFPQWLMSMYNLEDKPFKLLDESMATYKDLKLPCSAQVNEAWLEPLEAEIAAAFEVGYDAIKNLDEQKLFQWAGKLLYGIIFNEIQSGIKLQHAQGEEFNISQSIIHKFSQLHLMLQSINQPVYFEDFKPFSLFLFKVENNEEEFGYRDEINTLTFALRIKDFGLIICLQDNGANRMYHREVLEKIEGKTLHPIQFEEFSGRIFYSAYLFNRLPEYNILPVGDDIYIEAMPLRGMSTKPLFDTWNNKTYGQVLESFWKNWGFLLLEIIKDPEHPMSFLFDADGGFKNADDISLPH
;
A
#
# COMPACT_ATOMS: atom_id res chain seq x y z
N MET A 1 26.79 11.56 -15.55
CA MET A 1 25.64 12.32 -16.07
C MET A 1 24.75 12.55 -14.87
N PRO A 2 24.20 13.76 -14.68
CA PRO A 2 23.35 14.02 -13.52
C PRO A 2 22.20 13.02 -13.47
N ALA A 3 21.76 12.65 -12.26
CA ALA A 3 20.63 11.74 -12.07
C ALA A 3 19.41 12.25 -12.84
N GLN A 4 18.87 11.40 -13.72
CA GLN A 4 17.71 11.72 -14.55
C GLN A 4 16.52 10.90 -14.08
N ILE A 5 15.54 11.58 -13.51
CA ILE A 5 14.27 10.99 -13.06
C ILE A 5 13.50 10.50 -14.28
N TYR A 6 13.06 9.25 -14.24
CA TYR A 6 12.16 8.72 -15.25
C TYR A 6 10.71 9.10 -14.94
N HIS A 7 9.98 9.61 -15.95
CA HIS A 7 8.58 10.03 -15.83
C HIS A 7 7.69 9.24 -16.83
N PRO A 8 7.20 8.04 -16.47
CA PRO A 8 6.42 7.20 -17.38
C PRO A 8 5.05 7.80 -17.74
N PHE A 9 4.42 8.52 -16.82
CA PHE A 9 3.08 9.10 -16.99
C PHE A 9 3.05 10.32 -17.91
N GLU A 10 4.14 11.10 -18.00
CA GLU A 10 4.22 12.24 -18.93
C GLU A 10 4.19 11.79 -20.40
N LYS A 11 4.71 10.59 -20.67
CA LYS A 11 4.82 10.01 -22.01
C LYS A 11 3.82 8.88 -22.25
N SER A 12 2.91 8.63 -21.31
CA SER A 12 1.98 7.49 -21.30
C SER A 12 2.67 6.15 -21.63
N ASN A 13 3.87 5.94 -21.08
CA ASN A 13 4.68 4.77 -21.39
C ASN A 13 4.35 3.61 -20.44
N PHE A 14 3.35 2.83 -20.82
CA PHE A 14 2.92 1.61 -20.13
C PHE A 14 3.15 0.34 -20.96
N SER A 15 4.14 0.37 -21.86
CA SER A 15 4.47 -0.77 -22.71
C SER A 15 5.30 -1.82 -21.97
N ASN A 16 5.30 -3.05 -22.48
CA ASN A 16 6.20 -4.12 -22.01
C ASN A 16 7.63 -4.00 -22.58
N SER A 17 7.97 -2.90 -23.24
CA SER A 17 9.26 -2.70 -23.91
C SER A 17 10.17 -1.67 -23.23
N THR A 18 9.73 -1.13 -22.09
CA THR A 18 10.48 -0.17 -21.29
C THR A 18 10.55 -0.64 -19.84
N CYS A 19 11.73 -0.60 -19.22
CA CYS A 19 11.90 -0.87 -17.80
C CYS A 19 11.09 0.14 -16.98
N PHE A 20 10.21 -0.36 -16.11
CA PHE A 20 9.28 0.47 -15.35
C PHE A 20 10.00 1.48 -14.45
N LEU A 21 11.18 1.14 -13.93
CA LEU A 21 11.89 1.96 -12.96
C LEU A 21 12.86 2.93 -13.63
N SER A 22 13.65 2.48 -14.60
CA SER A 22 14.72 3.29 -15.20
C SER A 22 14.35 3.97 -16.52
N GLY A 23 13.25 3.56 -17.16
CA GLY A 23 12.90 4.05 -18.50
C GLY A 23 13.78 3.51 -19.63
N GLN A 24 14.72 2.61 -19.34
CA GLN A 24 15.57 1.98 -20.36
C GLN A 24 14.75 1.06 -21.26
N LYS A 25 15.06 1.05 -22.56
CA LYS A 25 14.45 0.11 -23.51
C LYS A 25 14.91 -1.31 -23.19
N LEU A 26 13.95 -2.23 -23.14
CA LEU A 26 14.20 -3.66 -22.94
C LEU A 26 14.65 -4.32 -24.25
N GLN A 27 15.45 -5.38 -24.12
CA GLN A 27 15.87 -6.22 -25.23
C GLN A 27 14.73 -7.12 -25.72
N SER A 28 13.83 -7.50 -24.81
CA SER A 28 12.65 -8.33 -25.09
C SER A 28 11.48 -7.97 -24.19
N GLU A 29 10.25 -8.20 -24.65
CA GLU A 29 9.04 -8.08 -23.80
C GLU A 29 8.91 -9.19 -22.75
N GLU A 30 9.80 -10.19 -22.82
CA GLU A 30 9.94 -11.25 -21.81
C GLU A 30 10.73 -10.79 -20.58
N GLU A 31 11.45 -9.66 -20.65
CA GLU A 31 12.15 -9.07 -19.51
C GLU A 31 11.16 -8.50 -18.50
N LYS A 32 10.74 -9.37 -17.58
CA LYS A 32 9.73 -9.07 -16.56
C LYS A 32 10.11 -9.66 -15.22
N ILE A 33 9.71 -8.96 -14.17
CA ILE A 33 9.75 -9.45 -12.79
C ILE A 33 8.33 -9.71 -12.29
N GLN A 34 8.20 -10.56 -11.28
CA GLN A 34 6.94 -10.75 -10.58
C GLN A 34 6.63 -9.53 -9.71
N ILE A 35 5.36 -9.15 -9.63
CA ILE A 35 4.90 -8.10 -8.71
C ILE A 35 5.05 -8.64 -7.29
N PHE A 36 4.28 -9.67 -6.97
CA PHE A 36 4.46 -10.43 -5.73
C PHE A 36 5.70 -11.30 -5.86
N PRO A 37 6.68 -11.17 -4.97
CA PRO A 37 7.94 -11.86 -5.13
C PRO A 37 7.77 -13.37 -4.92
N GLN A 38 8.62 -14.15 -5.59
CA GLN A 38 8.55 -15.61 -5.58
C GLN A 38 8.59 -16.20 -4.16
N TRP A 39 9.42 -15.64 -3.26
CA TRP A 39 9.53 -16.11 -1.87
C TRP A 39 8.19 -15.99 -1.12
N LEU A 40 7.44 -14.91 -1.34
CA LEU A 40 6.13 -14.69 -0.71
C LEU A 40 5.07 -15.61 -1.30
N MET A 41 5.08 -15.76 -2.62
CA MET A 41 4.15 -16.64 -3.31
C MET A 41 4.34 -18.11 -2.91
N SER A 42 5.58 -18.57 -2.80
CA SER A 42 5.89 -19.93 -2.36
C SER A 42 5.54 -20.16 -0.89
N MET A 43 5.75 -19.16 -0.01
CA MET A 43 5.41 -19.27 1.43
C MET A 43 3.93 -19.56 1.66
N TYR A 44 3.05 -18.99 0.84
CA TYR A 44 1.59 -19.09 1.01
C TYR A 44 0.86 -19.80 -0.14
N ASN A 45 1.60 -20.49 -1.02
CA ASN A 45 1.09 -21.16 -2.22
C ASN A 45 0.17 -20.26 -3.05
N LEU A 46 0.62 -19.04 -3.35
CA LEU A 46 -0.19 -18.00 -4.00
C LEU A 46 -0.19 -18.07 -5.53
N GLU A 47 0.79 -18.73 -6.15
CA GLU A 47 1.04 -18.64 -7.60
C GLU A 47 -0.22 -18.81 -8.46
N ASP A 48 -1.00 -19.86 -8.19
CA ASP A 48 -2.24 -20.17 -8.91
C ASP A 48 -3.51 -19.60 -8.25
N LYS A 49 -3.39 -18.90 -7.12
CA LYS A 49 -4.55 -18.30 -6.46
C LYS A 49 -5.08 -17.11 -7.29
N PRO A 50 -6.41 -16.91 -7.34
CA PRO A 50 -6.99 -15.81 -8.08
C PRO A 50 -6.65 -14.47 -7.41
N PHE A 51 -6.35 -13.48 -8.25
CA PHE A 51 -6.23 -12.07 -7.91
C PHE A 51 -7.28 -11.30 -8.71
N LYS A 52 -8.21 -10.64 -8.02
CA LYS A 52 -9.29 -9.88 -8.64
C LYS A 52 -8.80 -8.48 -8.98
N LEU A 53 -8.85 -8.10 -10.25
CA LEU A 53 -8.54 -6.76 -10.74
C LEU A 53 -9.75 -5.81 -10.57
N LEU A 54 -9.53 -4.50 -10.74
CA LEU A 54 -10.57 -3.47 -10.61
C LEU A 54 -11.70 -3.63 -11.61
N ASP A 55 -11.41 -4.12 -12.82
CA ASP A 55 -12.41 -4.44 -13.85
C ASP A 55 -13.18 -5.75 -13.59
N GLU A 56 -13.01 -6.32 -12.40
CA GLU A 56 -13.54 -7.60 -11.94
C GLU A 56 -13.00 -8.84 -12.66
N SER A 57 -12.07 -8.67 -13.59
CA SER A 57 -11.37 -9.79 -14.20
C SER A 57 -10.48 -10.50 -13.17
N MET A 58 -10.19 -11.78 -13.44
CA MET A 58 -9.36 -12.61 -12.59
C MET A 58 -8.03 -12.86 -13.28
N ALA A 59 -6.94 -12.46 -12.63
CA ALA A 59 -5.60 -12.93 -12.93
C ALA A 59 -5.18 -13.95 -11.85
N THR A 60 -4.01 -14.57 -11.99
CA THR A 60 -3.35 -15.26 -10.88
C THR A 60 -2.19 -14.42 -10.35
N TYR A 61 -1.73 -14.66 -9.12
CA TYR A 61 -0.60 -13.91 -8.56
C TYR A 61 0.66 -13.99 -9.45
N LYS A 62 0.92 -15.15 -10.08
CA LYS A 62 2.07 -15.33 -11.00
C LYS A 62 1.93 -14.64 -12.35
N ASP A 63 0.71 -14.25 -12.73
CA ASP A 63 0.44 -13.52 -13.99
C ASP A 63 0.75 -12.02 -13.83
N LEU A 64 0.73 -11.51 -12.60
CA LEU A 64 1.01 -10.12 -12.27
C LEU A 64 2.51 -9.82 -12.37
N LYS A 65 2.89 -9.15 -13.46
CA LYS A 65 4.28 -8.88 -13.82
C LYS A 65 4.54 -7.41 -14.13
N LEU A 66 5.80 -7.00 -14.01
CA LEU A 66 6.30 -5.68 -14.37
C LEU A 66 7.47 -5.78 -15.36
N PRO A 67 7.52 -4.97 -16.42
CA PRO A 67 8.66 -4.93 -17.33
C PRO A 67 9.88 -4.33 -16.64
N CYS A 68 10.98 -5.07 -16.54
CA CYS A 68 12.17 -4.64 -15.83
C CYS A 68 13.43 -5.21 -16.48
N SER A 69 14.46 -4.38 -16.68
CA SER A 69 15.71 -4.87 -17.26
C SER A 69 16.47 -5.70 -16.25
N ALA A 70 17.18 -6.72 -16.73
CA ALA A 70 18.02 -7.57 -15.87
C ALA A 70 19.01 -6.73 -15.04
N GLN A 71 19.63 -5.71 -15.65
CA GLN A 71 20.56 -4.81 -14.97
C GLN A 71 19.93 -4.08 -13.78
N VAL A 72 18.71 -3.54 -13.93
CA VAL A 72 18.03 -2.84 -12.84
C VAL A 72 17.56 -3.82 -11.77
N ASN A 73 17.08 -4.98 -12.18
CA ASN A 73 16.65 -6.03 -11.26
C ASN A 73 17.80 -6.48 -10.37
N GLU A 74 18.90 -6.94 -10.96
CA GLU A 74 20.08 -7.47 -10.24
C GLU A 74 20.75 -6.42 -9.35
N ALA A 75 20.85 -5.17 -9.81
CA ALA A 75 21.57 -4.13 -9.09
C ALA A 75 20.78 -3.54 -7.90
N TRP A 76 19.45 -3.49 -7.99
CA TRP A 76 18.64 -2.69 -7.06
C TRP A 76 17.44 -3.43 -6.47
N LEU A 77 16.69 -4.20 -7.27
CA LEU A 77 15.47 -4.85 -6.80
C LEU A 77 15.75 -6.16 -6.08
N GLU A 78 16.63 -7.01 -6.59
CA GLU A 78 17.01 -8.27 -5.91
C GLU A 78 17.61 -8.02 -4.52
N PRO A 79 18.52 -7.04 -4.32
CA PRO A 79 18.99 -6.71 -2.97
C PRO A 79 17.87 -6.25 -2.03
N LEU A 80 16.95 -5.41 -2.51
CA LEU A 80 15.78 -4.97 -1.73
C LEU A 80 14.90 -6.17 -1.36
N GLU A 81 14.60 -7.06 -2.31
CA GLU A 81 13.81 -8.27 -2.07
C GLU A 81 14.49 -9.22 -1.08
N ALA A 82 15.81 -9.41 -1.20
CA ALA A 82 16.55 -10.29 -0.29
C ALA A 82 16.55 -9.76 1.14
N GLU A 83 16.72 -8.45 1.32
CA GLU A 83 16.69 -7.80 2.64
C GLU A 83 15.29 -7.91 3.28
N ILE A 84 14.24 -7.62 2.51
CA ILE A 84 12.84 -7.74 2.96
C ILE A 84 12.50 -9.20 3.27
N ALA A 85 12.84 -10.15 2.39
CA ALA A 85 12.58 -11.57 2.59
C ALA A 85 13.24 -12.11 3.86
N ALA A 86 14.49 -11.70 4.12
CA ALA A 86 15.21 -12.10 5.33
C ALA A 86 14.52 -11.58 6.61
N ALA A 87 14.04 -10.33 6.60
CA ALA A 87 13.30 -9.76 7.73
C ALA A 87 11.93 -10.44 7.91
N PHE A 88 11.21 -10.66 6.81
CA PHE A 88 9.90 -11.32 6.81
C PHE A 88 9.99 -12.77 7.28
N GLU A 89 11.08 -13.46 6.99
CA GLU A 89 11.29 -14.82 7.47
C GLU A 89 11.45 -14.89 8.99
N VAL A 90 11.98 -13.85 9.63
CA VAL A 90 12.09 -13.79 11.10
C VAL A 90 10.78 -13.32 11.75
N GLY A 91 10.06 -12.38 11.12
CA GLY A 91 8.77 -11.86 11.61
C GLY A 91 8.88 -10.48 12.27
N TYR A 92 7.95 -10.18 13.17
CA TYR A 92 7.74 -8.84 13.76
C TYR A 92 9.02 -8.17 14.25
N ASP A 93 9.85 -8.90 15.01
CA ASP A 93 11.03 -8.34 15.67
C ASP A 93 12.12 -7.90 14.67
N ALA A 94 12.24 -8.57 13.52
CA ALA A 94 13.19 -8.14 12.49
C ALA A 94 12.64 -6.94 11.70
N ILE A 95 11.36 -6.97 11.33
CA ILE A 95 10.73 -5.89 10.55
C ILE A 95 10.70 -4.58 11.32
N LYS A 96 10.47 -4.64 12.64
CA LYS A 96 10.50 -3.46 13.51
C LYS A 96 11.84 -2.71 13.47
N ASN A 97 12.94 -3.41 13.21
CA ASN A 97 14.28 -2.84 13.13
C ASN A 97 14.72 -2.54 11.69
N LEU A 98 13.90 -2.88 10.70
CA LEU A 98 14.18 -2.59 9.30
C LEU A 98 13.97 -1.09 9.02
N ASP A 99 14.75 -0.55 8.09
CA ASP A 99 14.52 0.80 7.60
C ASP A 99 13.12 0.91 6.98
N GLU A 100 12.27 1.80 7.53
CA GLU A 100 10.92 2.03 7.04
C GLU A 100 10.90 2.49 5.57
N GLN A 101 11.96 3.15 5.09
CA GLN A 101 12.06 3.52 3.67
C GLN A 101 12.15 2.28 2.77
N LYS A 102 12.79 1.19 3.21
CA LYS A 102 12.82 -0.08 2.48
C LYS A 102 11.44 -0.72 2.41
N LEU A 103 10.68 -0.67 3.51
CA LEU A 103 9.28 -1.12 3.52
C LEU A 103 8.43 -0.28 2.57
N PHE A 104 8.60 1.04 2.56
CA PHE A 104 7.94 1.93 1.61
C PHE A 104 8.29 1.62 0.16
N GLN A 105 9.57 1.38 -0.15
CA GLN A 105 10.02 1.04 -1.50
C GLN A 105 9.43 -0.30 -1.97
N TRP A 106 9.48 -1.32 -1.12
CA TRP A 106 8.91 -2.64 -1.42
C TRP A 106 7.39 -2.58 -1.62
N ALA A 107 6.69 -1.95 -0.69
CA ALA A 107 5.26 -1.65 -0.76
C ALA A 107 4.86 -0.91 -2.04
N GLY A 108 5.54 0.20 -2.31
CA GLY A 108 5.27 1.03 -3.47
C GLY A 108 5.54 0.29 -4.77
N LYS A 109 6.56 -0.57 -4.83
CA LYS A 109 6.83 -1.44 -5.98
C LYS A 109 5.66 -2.41 -6.24
N LEU A 110 5.13 -3.05 -5.19
CA LEU A 110 3.95 -3.93 -5.33
C LEU A 110 2.75 -3.16 -5.88
N LEU A 111 2.41 -2.04 -5.24
CA LEU A 111 1.22 -1.27 -5.61
C LEU A 111 1.34 -0.63 -6.98
N TYR A 112 2.52 -0.11 -7.32
CA TYR A 112 2.82 0.37 -8.67
C TYR A 112 2.68 -0.75 -9.71
N GLY A 113 3.11 -1.97 -9.37
CA GLY A 113 2.91 -3.15 -10.19
C GLY A 113 1.45 -3.42 -10.53
N ILE A 114 0.59 -3.40 -9.51
CA ILE A 114 -0.84 -3.59 -9.67
C ILE A 114 -1.41 -2.47 -10.53
N ILE A 115 -1.11 -1.20 -10.22
CA ILE A 115 -1.50 -0.02 -11.02
C ILE A 115 -1.11 -0.18 -12.49
N PHE A 116 0.11 -0.62 -12.77
CA PHE A 116 0.59 -0.81 -14.13
C PHE A 116 -0.22 -1.88 -14.88
N ASN A 117 -0.56 -2.98 -14.23
CA ASN A 117 -1.39 -4.04 -14.83
C ASN A 117 -2.83 -3.56 -15.05
N GLU A 118 -3.41 -2.83 -14.11
CA GLU A 118 -4.74 -2.21 -14.25
C GLU A 118 -4.79 -1.22 -15.43
N ILE A 119 -3.76 -0.37 -15.58
CA ILE A 119 -3.66 0.54 -16.73
C ILE A 119 -3.58 -0.25 -18.04
N GLN A 120 -2.78 -1.33 -18.10
CA GLN A 120 -2.73 -2.16 -19.30
C GLN A 120 -4.07 -2.83 -19.62
N SER A 121 -4.77 -3.36 -18.62
CA SER A 121 -6.10 -3.96 -18.79
C SER A 121 -7.10 -2.91 -19.28
N GLY A 122 -7.10 -1.71 -18.70
CA GLY A 122 -7.94 -0.59 -19.12
C GLY A 122 -7.67 -0.14 -20.56
N ILE A 123 -6.39 -0.01 -20.95
CA ILE A 123 -6.01 0.30 -22.34
C ILE A 123 -6.55 -0.74 -23.31
N LYS A 124 -6.40 -2.03 -23.00
CA LYS A 124 -6.89 -3.13 -23.86
C LYS A 124 -8.41 -3.10 -23.98
N LEU A 125 -9.12 -2.85 -22.88
CA LEU A 125 -10.58 -2.81 -22.85
C LEU A 125 -11.13 -1.66 -23.69
N GLN A 126 -10.63 -0.43 -23.51
CA GLN A 126 -11.09 0.73 -24.27
C GLN A 126 -10.75 0.60 -25.76
N HIS A 127 -9.55 0.13 -26.09
CA HIS A 127 -9.19 -0.13 -27.48
C HIS A 127 -10.09 -1.20 -28.13
N ALA A 128 -10.48 -2.25 -27.41
CA ALA A 128 -11.42 -3.25 -27.89
C ALA A 128 -12.84 -2.70 -28.12
N GLN A 129 -13.20 -1.62 -27.42
CA GLN A 129 -14.45 -0.88 -27.59
C GLN A 129 -14.35 0.23 -28.67
N GLY A 130 -13.17 0.44 -29.26
CA GLY A 130 -12.92 1.51 -30.22
C GLY A 130 -12.78 2.90 -29.59
N GLU A 131 -12.56 2.97 -28.28
CA GLU A 131 -12.36 4.20 -27.52
C GLU A 131 -10.86 4.47 -27.27
N GLU A 132 -10.51 5.74 -27.13
CA GLU A 132 -9.16 6.13 -26.70
C GLU A 132 -9.02 5.96 -25.18
N PHE A 133 -7.83 5.51 -24.75
CA PHE A 133 -7.58 5.36 -23.32
C PHE A 133 -7.59 6.71 -22.61
N ASN A 134 -8.41 6.85 -21.58
CA ASN A 134 -8.54 8.10 -20.81
C ASN A 134 -8.44 7.83 -19.31
N ILE A 135 -7.60 8.61 -18.65
CA ILE A 135 -7.34 8.55 -17.21
C ILE A 135 -7.36 9.98 -16.65
N SER A 136 -7.94 10.15 -15.45
CA SER A 136 -8.07 11.50 -14.88
C SER A 136 -6.70 12.10 -14.54
N GLN A 137 -6.58 13.43 -14.65
CA GLN A 137 -5.35 14.14 -14.30
C GLN A 137 -4.96 13.94 -12.83
N SER A 138 -5.94 13.81 -11.93
CA SER A 138 -5.67 13.55 -10.51
C SER A 138 -5.02 12.18 -10.26
N ILE A 139 -5.41 11.16 -11.04
CA ILE A 139 -4.84 9.82 -10.97
C ILE A 139 -3.44 9.81 -11.59
N ILE A 140 -3.28 10.43 -12.78
CA ILE A 140 -1.96 10.63 -13.40
C ILE A 140 -1.00 11.27 -12.41
N HIS A 141 -1.41 12.37 -11.78
CA HIS A 141 -0.58 13.09 -10.82
C HIS A 141 -0.16 12.17 -9.66
N LYS A 142 -1.13 11.52 -9.01
CA LYS A 142 -0.89 10.61 -7.88
C LYS A 142 0.09 9.48 -8.23
N PHE A 143 -0.10 8.83 -9.38
CA PHE A 143 0.78 7.73 -9.77
C PHE A 143 2.16 8.21 -10.27
N SER A 144 2.23 9.41 -10.86
CA SER A 144 3.50 10.06 -11.19
C SER A 144 4.33 10.33 -9.94
N GLN A 145 3.71 10.83 -8.87
CA GLN A 145 4.38 11.05 -7.59
C GLN A 145 4.84 9.72 -6.97
N LEU A 146 4.08 8.64 -7.13
CA LEU A 146 4.47 7.33 -6.58
C LEU A 146 5.73 6.85 -7.28
N HIS A 147 5.73 6.93 -8.60
CA HIS A 147 6.84 6.52 -9.43
C HIS A 147 8.09 7.38 -9.18
N LEU A 148 7.93 8.70 -9.02
CA LEU A 148 8.99 9.61 -8.61
C LEU A 148 9.65 9.14 -7.31
N MET A 149 8.85 8.82 -6.30
CA MET A 149 9.37 8.34 -5.01
C MET A 149 10.05 6.97 -5.13
N LEU A 150 9.57 6.09 -6.02
CA LEU A 150 10.19 4.81 -6.30
C LEU A 150 11.57 4.95 -6.96
N GLN A 151 11.90 6.09 -7.58
CA GLN A 151 13.27 6.34 -8.04
C GLN A 151 14.30 6.26 -6.91
N SER A 152 13.90 6.42 -5.64
CA SER A 152 14.78 6.19 -4.49
C SER A 152 15.36 4.77 -4.38
N ILE A 153 14.83 3.82 -5.16
CA ILE A 153 15.37 2.45 -5.25
C ILE A 153 16.68 2.43 -6.07
N ASN A 154 16.77 3.20 -7.15
CA ASN A 154 17.85 3.11 -8.14
C ASN A 154 18.60 4.44 -8.38
N GLN A 155 18.22 5.51 -7.69
CA GLN A 155 18.81 6.84 -7.76
C GLN A 155 19.00 7.39 -6.33
N PRO A 156 19.97 8.32 -6.11
CA PRO A 156 20.20 8.98 -4.83
C PRO A 156 19.10 10.03 -4.55
N VAL A 157 17.89 9.54 -4.28
CA VAL A 157 16.73 10.38 -3.92
C VAL A 157 16.57 10.41 -2.41
N TYR A 158 16.52 11.62 -1.85
CA TYR A 158 16.41 11.88 -0.42
C TYR A 158 15.11 12.63 -0.12
N PHE A 159 14.37 12.18 0.89
CA PHE A 159 13.18 12.87 1.40
C PHE A 159 13.60 13.79 2.55
N GLU A 160 13.63 15.10 2.31
CA GLU A 160 14.10 16.12 3.27
C GLU A 160 13.04 16.40 4.34
N ASP A 161 13.33 16.01 5.58
CA ASP A 161 12.49 16.31 6.77
C ASP A 161 11.04 15.79 6.71
N PHE A 162 10.76 14.77 5.87
CA PHE A 162 9.46 14.13 5.85
C PHE A 162 9.52 12.64 5.47
N LYS A 163 8.46 11.90 5.81
CA LYS A 163 8.21 10.56 5.30
C LYS A 163 7.04 10.62 4.33
N PRO A 164 7.16 10.14 3.08
CA PRO A 164 6.06 10.16 2.12
C PRO A 164 4.98 9.13 2.43
N PHE A 165 4.85 8.67 3.67
CA PHE A 165 3.95 7.59 4.04
C PHE A 165 3.62 7.60 5.54
N SER A 166 2.53 6.93 5.88
CA SER A 166 2.21 6.47 7.23
C SER A 166 2.40 4.96 7.27
N LEU A 167 3.25 4.48 8.17
CA LEU A 167 3.50 3.06 8.39
C LEU A 167 2.93 2.64 9.75
N PHE A 168 2.28 1.48 9.77
CA PHE A 168 1.75 0.85 10.97
C PHE A 168 2.20 -0.60 11.00
N LEU A 169 2.88 -1.00 12.07
CA LEU A 169 3.39 -2.36 12.26
C LEU A 169 2.95 -2.87 13.64
N PHE A 170 2.28 -4.02 13.65
CA PHE A 170 1.78 -4.64 14.87
C PHE A 170 2.24 -6.09 14.95
N LYS A 171 2.44 -6.57 16.17
CA LYS A 171 2.52 -8.00 16.43
C LYS A 171 1.10 -8.55 16.38
N VAL A 172 0.89 -9.66 15.68
CA VAL A 172 -0.43 -10.25 15.46
C VAL A 172 -0.37 -11.75 15.74
N GLU A 173 -1.36 -12.27 16.46
CA GLU A 173 -1.59 -13.72 16.65
C GLU A 173 -2.20 -14.33 15.38
N ASN A 174 -1.48 -14.23 14.29
CA ASN A 174 -1.90 -14.71 12.99
C ASN A 174 -1.60 -16.21 12.86
N ASN A 175 -2.52 -16.94 12.24
CA ASN A 175 -2.28 -18.33 11.86
C ASN A 175 -1.17 -18.37 10.79
N GLU A 176 -0.15 -19.19 10.99
CA GLU A 176 1.04 -19.24 10.12
C GLU A 176 0.70 -19.52 8.65
N GLU A 177 -0.36 -20.28 8.38
CA GLU A 177 -0.83 -20.61 7.03
C GLU A 177 -1.72 -19.52 6.39
N GLU A 178 -2.19 -18.56 7.18
CA GLU A 178 -3.05 -17.48 6.70
C GLU A 178 -2.25 -16.36 6.04
N PHE A 179 -2.64 -16.04 4.81
CA PHE A 179 -2.20 -14.87 4.06
C PHE A 179 -3.32 -13.84 4.03
N GLY A 180 -3.17 -12.73 4.75
CA GLY A 180 -4.03 -11.56 4.64
C GLY A 180 -3.38 -10.51 3.77
N TYR A 181 -4.02 -10.11 2.67
CA TYR A 181 -3.56 -9.00 1.83
C TYR A 181 -4.76 -8.20 1.32
N ARG A 182 -4.66 -6.88 1.39
CA ARG A 182 -5.64 -5.93 0.85
C ARG A 182 -4.90 -4.72 0.31
N ASP A 183 -5.36 -4.19 -0.81
CA ASP A 183 -4.92 -2.89 -1.30
C ASP A 183 -6.11 -2.05 -1.74
N GLU A 184 -5.87 -0.74 -1.84
CA GLU A 184 -6.75 0.21 -2.49
C GLU A 184 -5.91 1.18 -3.31
N ILE A 185 -6.08 1.11 -4.62
CA ILE A 185 -5.29 1.84 -5.61
C ILE A 185 -5.56 3.34 -5.55
N ASN A 186 -6.81 3.79 -5.34
CA ASN A 186 -7.10 5.22 -5.33
C ASN A 186 -6.55 5.91 -4.09
N THR A 187 -6.54 5.25 -2.93
CA THR A 187 -5.98 5.81 -1.69
C THR A 187 -4.51 5.43 -1.47
N LEU A 188 -3.92 4.67 -2.38
CA LEU A 188 -2.57 4.12 -2.29
C LEU A 188 -2.27 3.45 -0.94
N THR A 189 -3.24 2.73 -0.41
CA THR A 189 -3.15 2.09 0.90
C THR A 189 -3.11 0.59 0.71
N PHE A 190 -2.26 -0.11 1.46
CA PHE A 190 -2.30 -1.56 1.51
C PHE A 190 -2.08 -2.08 2.93
N ALA A 191 -2.59 -3.29 3.19
CA ALA A 191 -2.40 -4.05 4.41
C ALA A 191 -1.95 -5.48 4.09
N LEU A 192 -1.04 -6.00 4.91
CA LEU A 192 -0.54 -7.37 4.86
C LEU A 192 -0.51 -7.95 6.27
N ARG A 193 -1.03 -9.15 6.45
CA ARG A 193 -0.97 -9.94 7.68
C ARG A 193 -0.43 -11.32 7.35
N ILE A 194 0.76 -11.62 7.84
CA ILE A 194 1.46 -12.89 7.63
C ILE A 194 2.33 -13.21 8.86
N LYS A 195 2.74 -14.47 9.02
CA LYS A 195 3.52 -14.95 10.17
C LYS A 195 2.96 -14.41 11.49
N ASP A 196 3.73 -13.64 12.26
CA ASP A 196 3.36 -13.06 13.54
C ASP A 196 3.17 -11.52 13.51
N PHE A 197 2.97 -10.93 12.32
CA PHE A 197 2.85 -9.48 12.19
C PHE A 197 1.79 -9.03 11.19
N GLY A 198 1.38 -7.77 11.37
CA GLY A 198 0.52 -7.05 10.46
C GLY A 198 1.16 -5.71 10.10
N LEU A 199 1.21 -5.42 8.81
CA LEU A 199 1.78 -4.21 8.22
C LEU A 199 0.68 -3.47 7.46
N ILE A 200 0.55 -2.17 7.70
CA ILE A 200 -0.31 -1.28 6.91
C ILE A 200 0.54 -0.09 6.50
N ILE A 201 0.42 0.35 5.25
CA ILE A 201 1.04 1.60 4.81
C ILE A 201 0.06 2.40 3.95
N CYS A 202 0.03 3.70 4.19
CA CYS A 202 -0.59 4.67 3.30
C CYS A 202 0.54 5.39 2.55
N LEU A 203 0.67 5.14 1.25
CA LEU A 203 1.68 5.81 0.44
C LEU A 203 1.19 7.22 0.06
N GLN A 204 2.11 8.17 0.03
CA GLN A 204 1.89 9.60 -0.26
C GLN A 204 0.92 10.34 0.65
N ASP A 205 0.76 9.94 1.91
CA ASP A 205 -0.07 10.70 2.85
C ASP A 205 0.74 11.65 3.74
N ASN A 206 2.07 11.68 3.57
CA ASN A 206 3.03 12.47 4.35
C ASN A 206 2.87 12.32 5.87
N GLY A 207 2.53 11.12 6.35
CA GLY A 207 2.35 10.84 7.77
C GLY A 207 1.01 11.31 8.34
N ALA A 208 0.08 11.78 7.48
CA ALA A 208 -1.20 12.33 7.92
C ALA A 208 -2.07 11.30 8.63
N ASN A 209 -2.18 10.06 8.14
CA ASN A 209 -2.96 9.03 8.81
C ASN A 209 -2.34 8.62 10.14
N ARG A 210 -1.00 8.57 10.22
CA ARG A 210 -0.30 8.29 11.49
C ARG A 210 -0.62 9.34 12.55
N MET A 211 -0.65 10.61 12.16
CA MET A 211 -1.03 11.70 13.06
C MET A 211 -2.52 11.64 13.42
N TYR A 212 -3.39 11.38 12.44
CA TYR A 212 -4.84 11.30 12.63
C TYR A 212 -5.25 10.20 13.62
N HIS A 213 -4.54 9.07 13.63
CA HIS A 213 -4.82 7.93 14.53
C HIS A 213 -3.92 7.86 15.75
N ARG A 214 -3.19 8.93 16.09
CA ARG A 214 -2.21 8.93 17.17
C ARG A 214 -2.76 8.42 18.50
N GLU A 215 -3.94 8.87 18.91
CA GLU A 215 -4.55 8.45 20.18
C GLU A 215 -4.89 6.95 20.21
N VAL A 216 -5.36 6.41 19.07
CA VAL A 216 -5.63 4.98 18.94
C VAL A 216 -4.33 4.19 19.00
N LEU A 217 -3.29 4.66 18.29
CA LEU A 217 -1.97 4.05 18.28
C LEU A 217 -1.35 3.97 19.67
N GLU A 218 -1.36 5.07 20.43
CA GLU A 218 -0.81 5.13 21.79
C GLU A 218 -1.48 4.10 22.74
N LYS A 219 -2.76 3.76 22.51
CA LYS A 219 -3.47 2.75 23.31
C LYS A 219 -3.14 1.31 22.94
N ILE A 220 -2.77 1.05 21.69
CA ILE A 220 -2.49 -0.30 21.18
C ILE A 220 -0.99 -0.57 21.01
N GLU A 221 -0.14 0.43 21.23
CA GLU A 221 1.30 0.32 21.11
C GLU A 221 1.85 -0.77 22.05
N GLY A 222 2.72 -1.63 21.50
CA GLY A 222 3.32 -2.75 22.23
C GLY A 222 2.37 -3.90 22.56
N LYS A 223 1.12 -3.87 22.11
CA LYS A 223 0.18 -4.98 22.25
C LYS A 223 0.32 -5.98 21.10
N THR A 224 0.03 -7.25 21.40
CA THR A 224 -0.24 -8.26 20.39
C THR A 224 -1.72 -8.20 20.04
N LEU A 225 -2.02 -8.05 18.75
CA LEU A 225 -3.39 -7.97 18.26
C LEU A 225 -3.90 -9.35 17.83
N HIS A 226 -5.18 -9.61 18.09
CA HIS A 226 -5.89 -10.68 17.39
C HIS A 226 -6.08 -10.28 15.90
N PRO A 227 -6.11 -11.23 14.95
CA PRO A 227 -6.42 -10.96 13.53
C PRO A 227 -7.59 -10.00 13.28
N ILE A 228 -8.71 -10.18 13.99
CA ILE A 228 -9.89 -9.30 13.85
C ILE A 228 -9.62 -7.86 14.30
N GLN A 229 -8.78 -7.64 15.31
CA GLN A 229 -8.36 -6.32 15.78
C GLN A 229 -7.44 -5.65 14.75
N PHE A 230 -6.53 -6.43 14.15
CA PHE A 230 -5.72 -5.94 13.04
C PHE A 230 -6.58 -5.54 11.84
N GLU A 231 -7.58 -6.35 11.47
CA GLU A 231 -8.52 -6.01 10.39
C GLU A 231 -9.41 -4.79 10.75
N GLU A 232 -9.78 -4.60 12.03
CA GLU A 232 -10.48 -3.40 12.48
C GLU A 232 -9.64 -2.14 12.31
N PHE A 233 -8.38 -2.21 12.76
CA PHE A 233 -7.44 -1.09 12.62
C PHE A 233 -7.16 -0.83 11.14
N SER A 234 -6.97 -1.88 10.33
CA SER A 234 -6.83 -1.76 8.87
C SER A 234 -8.04 -1.09 8.23
N GLY A 235 -9.26 -1.50 8.56
CA GLY A 235 -10.48 -0.86 8.08
C GLY A 235 -10.57 0.61 8.48
N ARG A 236 -10.12 0.95 9.69
CA ARG A 236 -10.03 2.34 10.16
C ARG A 236 -9.03 3.16 9.34
N ILE A 237 -7.87 2.61 9.00
CA ILE A 237 -6.88 3.26 8.13
C ILE A 237 -7.40 3.43 6.70
N PHE A 238 -7.98 2.38 6.11
CA PHE A 238 -8.52 2.45 4.74
C PHE A 238 -9.64 3.49 4.64
N TYR A 239 -10.51 3.58 5.67
CA TYR A 239 -11.55 4.59 5.68
C TYR A 239 -10.99 6.01 5.86
N SER A 240 -10.05 6.23 6.78
CA SER A 240 -9.42 7.57 6.91
C SER A 240 -8.63 7.97 5.67
N ALA A 241 -7.99 7.01 4.99
CA ALA A 241 -7.31 7.27 3.72
C ALA A 241 -8.29 7.72 2.63
N TYR A 242 -9.53 7.21 2.64
CA TYR A 242 -10.60 7.72 1.78
C TYR A 242 -11.06 9.13 2.18
N LEU A 243 -11.12 9.42 3.48
CA LEU A 243 -11.46 10.76 3.98
C LEU A 243 -10.34 11.78 3.77
N PHE A 244 -9.10 11.36 3.52
CA PHE A 244 -7.97 12.23 3.28
C PHE A 244 -8.16 13.03 1.99
N ASN A 245 -8.48 14.30 2.12
CA ASN A 245 -8.96 15.16 1.04
C ASN A 245 -7.87 16.10 0.51
N ARG A 246 -6.61 15.62 0.48
CA ARG A 246 -5.46 16.34 -0.05
C ARG A 246 -4.75 15.52 -1.12
N LEU A 247 -4.17 16.26 -2.06
CA LEU A 247 -3.19 15.76 -3.01
C LEU A 247 -1.86 16.39 -2.63
N PRO A 248 -0.95 15.66 -1.98
CA PRO A 248 0.32 16.24 -1.56
C PRO A 248 1.19 16.59 -2.76
N GLU A 249 1.88 17.72 -2.64
CA GLU A 249 2.74 18.29 -3.68
C GLU A 249 4.18 18.33 -3.16
N TYR A 250 5.14 18.25 -4.08
CA TYR A 250 6.56 18.13 -3.73
C TYR A 250 7.42 19.03 -4.61
N ASN A 251 8.44 19.63 -4.01
CA ASN A 251 9.51 20.30 -4.73
C ASN A 251 10.64 19.29 -4.98
N ILE A 252 11.16 19.28 -6.20
CA ILE A 252 12.28 18.42 -6.61
C ILE A 252 13.50 19.32 -6.80
N LEU A 253 14.55 19.06 -6.05
CA LEU A 253 15.77 19.88 -5.99
C LEU A 253 16.99 19.02 -6.34
N PRO A 254 17.40 18.97 -7.62
CA PRO A 254 18.64 18.31 -8.02
C PRO A 254 19.86 19.11 -7.54
N VAL A 255 20.77 18.46 -6.81
CA VAL A 255 22.01 19.06 -6.30
C VAL A 255 23.19 18.14 -6.65
N GLY A 256 23.91 18.48 -7.72
CA GLY A 256 24.96 17.60 -8.24
C GLY A 256 24.36 16.32 -8.80
N ASP A 257 24.74 15.17 -8.22
CA ASP A 257 24.17 13.86 -8.56
C ASP A 257 22.99 13.47 -7.65
N ASP A 258 22.77 14.18 -6.54
CA ASP A 258 21.70 13.90 -5.58
C ASP A 258 20.38 14.58 -5.98
N ILE A 259 19.26 13.98 -5.57
CA ILE A 259 17.92 14.54 -5.76
C ILE A 259 17.25 14.66 -4.40
N TYR A 260 17.01 15.89 -3.97
CA TYR A 260 16.26 16.15 -2.74
C TYR A 260 14.79 16.41 -3.08
N ILE A 261 13.90 15.77 -2.33
CA ILE A 261 12.46 15.99 -2.42
C ILE A 261 12.03 16.65 -1.12
N GLU A 262 11.29 17.74 -1.22
CA GLU A 262 10.68 18.43 -0.09
C GLU A 262 9.16 18.40 -0.22
N ALA A 263 8.46 18.05 0.85
CA ALA A 263 7.00 18.09 0.87
C ALA A 263 6.48 19.52 1.08
N MET A 264 5.56 19.94 0.22
CA MET A 264 4.78 21.15 0.47
C MET A 264 3.82 20.92 1.64
N PRO A 265 3.47 21.97 2.42
CA PRO A 265 2.52 21.82 3.53
C PRO A 265 1.17 21.28 3.06
N LEU A 266 0.70 20.17 3.68
CA LEU A 266 -0.57 19.52 3.32
C LEU A 266 -1.80 20.43 3.38
N ARG A 267 -1.79 21.47 4.22
CA ARG A 267 -2.89 22.44 4.26
C ARG A 267 -2.83 23.45 3.12
N GLY A 268 -1.65 23.76 2.59
CA GLY A 268 -1.43 24.84 1.64
C GLY A 268 -2.13 26.12 2.11
N MET A 269 -2.98 26.69 1.26
CA MET A 269 -3.85 27.84 1.56
C MET A 269 -5.27 27.47 2.02
N SER A 270 -5.59 26.18 2.11
CA SER A 270 -6.94 25.70 2.44
C SER A 270 -7.21 25.78 3.95
N THR A 271 -8.39 26.30 4.31
CA THR A 271 -8.89 26.30 5.69
C THR A 271 -9.64 25.02 6.05
N LYS A 272 -9.91 24.13 5.08
CA LYS A 272 -10.59 22.87 5.34
C LYS A 272 -9.72 21.95 6.22
N PRO A 273 -10.32 21.08 7.04
CA PRO A 273 -9.60 19.97 7.66
C PRO A 273 -8.90 19.08 6.62
N LEU A 274 -7.87 18.34 7.03
CA LEU A 274 -7.13 17.40 6.18
C LEU A 274 -7.91 16.12 5.86
N PHE A 275 -8.91 15.83 6.70
CA PHE A 275 -9.79 14.69 6.57
C PHE A 275 -11.23 15.19 6.55
N ASP A 276 -12.05 14.63 5.68
CA ASP A 276 -13.50 14.82 5.73
C ASP A 276 -14.08 14.21 7.01
N THR A 277 -15.33 14.58 7.31
CA THR A 277 -15.99 14.15 8.55
C THR A 277 -16.20 12.64 8.56
N TRP A 278 -15.76 12.00 9.64
CA TRP A 278 -15.96 10.58 9.88
C TRP A 278 -17.45 10.24 10.01
N ASN A 279 -17.89 9.18 9.33
CA ASN A 279 -19.26 8.68 9.39
C ASN A 279 -19.27 7.21 9.82
N ASN A 280 -19.87 6.93 10.96
CA ASN A 280 -19.93 5.59 11.55
C ASN A 280 -20.67 4.55 10.70
N LYS A 281 -21.69 4.96 9.94
CA LYS A 281 -22.39 4.05 9.03
C LYS A 281 -21.47 3.60 7.90
N THR A 282 -20.75 4.53 7.28
CA THR A 282 -19.77 4.20 6.23
C THR A 282 -18.61 3.39 6.80
N TYR A 283 -18.11 3.75 7.98
CA TYR A 283 -17.10 2.95 8.68
C TYR A 283 -17.59 1.51 8.93
N GLY A 284 -18.83 1.33 9.37
CA GLY A 284 -19.42 0.00 9.56
C GLY A 284 -19.48 -0.83 8.28
N GLN A 285 -19.70 -0.20 7.12
CA GLN A 285 -19.65 -0.88 5.81
C GLN A 285 -18.24 -1.33 5.46
N VAL A 286 -17.24 -0.51 5.79
CA VAL A 286 -15.84 -0.90 5.65
C VAL A 286 -15.55 -2.09 6.57
N LEU A 287 -15.93 -2.03 7.85
CA LEU A 287 -15.74 -3.13 8.80
C LEU A 287 -16.44 -4.43 8.36
N GLU A 288 -17.65 -4.39 7.81
CA GLU A 288 -18.32 -5.58 7.27
C GLU A 288 -17.47 -6.30 6.21
N SER A 289 -16.82 -5.54 5.32
CA SER A 289 -15.90 -6.10 4.31
C SER A 289 -14.61 -6.65 4.93
N PHE A 290 -14.05 -5.95 5.92
CA PHE A 290 -12.83 -6.36 6.61
C PHE A 290 -13.05 -7.59 7.49
N TRP A 291 -14.24 -7.72 8.08
CA TRP A 291 -14.62 -8.82 8.95
C TRP A 291 -15.43 -9.92 8.27
N LYS A 292 -15.43 -9.96 6.93
CA LYS A 292 -16.16 -10.95 6.15
C LYS A 292 -15.90 -12.39 6.59
N ASN A 293 -14.68 -12.71 7.01
CA ASN A 293 -14.30 -14.05 7.46
C ASN A 293 -14.96 -14.46 8.80
N TRP A 294 -15.36 -13.50 9.63
CA TRP A 294 -16.06 -13.72 10.90
C TRP A 294 -17.57 -13.48 10.80
N GLY A 295 -18.09 -13.17 9.61
CA GLY A 295 -19.54 -13.14 9.34
C GLY A 295 -20.33 -11.98 9.96
N PHE A 296 -19.67 -10.96 10.53
CA PHE A 296 -20.36 -9.80 11.09
C PHE A 296 -21.01 -8.96 10.00
N LEU A 297 -22.33 -8.77 10.09
CA LEU A 297 -23.09 -7.94 9.15
C LEU A 297 -23.17 -6.49 9.63
N LEU A 298 -23.37 -5.56 8.69
CA LEU A 298 -23.47 -4.13 8.97
C LEU A 298 -24.47 -3.83 10.10
N LEU A 299 -25.66 -4.44 10.08
CA LEU A 299 -26.70 -4.21 11.08
C LEU A 299 -26.27 -4.60 12.50
N GLU A 300 -25.35 -5.56 12.63
CA GLU A 300 -24.77 -5.95 13.91
C GLU A 300 -23.67 -4.97 14.32
N ILE A 301 -22.82 -4.57 13.37
CA ILE A 301 -21.72 -3.63 13.59
C ILE A 301 -22.23 -2.26 14.02
N ILE A 302 -23.26 -1.72 13.37
CA ILE A 302 -23.84 -0.40 13.67
C ILE A 302 -25.10 -0.49 14.54
N LYS A 303 -25.22 -1.54 15.36
CA LYS A 303 -26.34 -1.68 16.31
C LYS A 303 -26.43 -0.48 17.25
N ASP A 304 -25.28 0.05 17.68
CA ASP A 304 -25.14 1.40 18.20
C ASP A 304 -24.51 2.29 17.10
N PRO A 305 -25.28 3.19 16.46
CA PRO A 305 -24.76 4.05 15.39
C PRO A 305 -23.69 5.06 15.84
N GLU A 306 -23.68 5.44 17.13
CA GLU A 306 -22.69 6.37 17.68
C GLU A 306 -21.39 5.65 18.06
N HIS A 307 -21.50 4.36 18.43
CA HIS A 307 -20.37 3.51 18.78
C HIS A 307 -20.44 2.18 18.01
N PRO A 308 -19.98 2.15 16.74
CA PRO A 308 -19.86 0.90 16.00
C PRO A 308 -19.09 -0.15 16.80
N MET A 309 -19.45 -1.41 16.61
CA MET A 309 -18.79 -2.56 17.23
C MET A 309 -17.27 -2.43 17.10
N SER A 310 -16.56 -2.68 18.19
CA SER A 310 -15.11 -2.66 18.26
C SER A 310 -14.60 -3.88 19.00
N PHE A 311 -13.58 -4.52 18.44
CA PHE A 311 -12.73 -5.52 19.07
C PHE A 311 -11.41 -4.91 19.57
N LEU A 312 -11.02 -3.72 19.13
CA LEU A 312 -9.88 -2.98 19.68
C LEU A 312 -10.17 -2.48 21.10
N PHE A 313 -11.34 -1.91 21.32
CA PHE A 313 -11.69 -1.24 22.58
C PHE A 313 -12.97 -1.77 23.23
N ASP A 314 -13.00 -1.73 24.55
CA ASP A 314 -14.20 -1.93 25.37
C ASP A 314 -15.05 -0.65 25.45
N ALA A 315 -16.18 -0.74 26.14
CA ALA A 315 -17.12 0.37 26.30
C ALA A 315 -16.54 1.55 27.10
N ASP A 316 -15.51 1.30 27.93
CA ASP A 316 -14.80 2.31 28.71
C ASP A 316 -13.60 2.89 27.93
N GLY A 317 -13.35 2.40 26.71
CA GLY A 317 -12.26 2.82 25.84
C GLY A 317 -10.90 2.21 26.18
N GLY A 318 -10.88 1.15 27.00
CA GLY A 318 -9.72 0.31 27.30
C GLY A 318 -9.45 -0.71 26.20
N PHE A 319 -8.19 -1.13 26.04
CA PHE A 319 -7.81 -2.15 25.04
C PHE A 319 -8.32 -3.53 25.46
N LYS A 320 -8.97 -4.25 24.55
CA LYS A 320 -9.37 -5.66 24.74
C LYS A 320 -8.18 -6.57 24.45
N ASN A 321 -7.80 -7.46 25.36
CA ASN A 321 -6.73 -8.42 25.08
C ASN A 321 -7.20 -9.44 24.04
N ALA A 322 -6.27 -9.94 23.22
CA ALA A 322 -6.54 -10.94 22.20
C ALA A 322 -7.18 -12.21 22.79
N ASP A 323 -6.71 -12.66 23.96
CA ASP A 323 -7.22 -13.83 24.70
C ASP A 323 -8.70 -13.71 25.12
N ASP A 324 -9.21 -12.48 25.26
CA ASP A 324 -10.58 -12.21 25.70
C ASP A 324 -11.58 -12.18 24.53
N ILE A 325 -11.10 -12.31 23.28
CA ILE A 325 -11.93 -12.20 22.08
C ILE A 325 -12.61 -13.54 21.77
N SER A 326 -13.93 -13.57 21.94
CA SER A 326 -14.78 -14.67 21.49
C SER A 326 -15.40 -14.35 20.14
N LEU A 327 -15.10 -15.17 19.13
CA LEU A 327 -15.63 -15.02 17.77
C LEU A 327 -16.72 -16.04 17.46
N PRO A 328 -17.73 -15.67 16.66
CA PRO A 328 -18.59 -16.66 16.00
C PRO A 328 -17.71 -17.51 15.08
N HIS A 329 -18.01 -18.82 15.04
CA HIS A 329 -17.22 -19.88 14.41
C HIS A 329 -16.62 -19.55 13.04
#